data_AF-A0A4P9TC29-F1
#
_entry.id   AF-A0A4P9TC29-F1
#
_cell.length_a   1.000
_cell.length_b   1.000
_cell.length_c   1.000
_cell.angle_alpha   90.00
_cell.angle_beta   90.00
_cell.angle_gamma   90.00
#
_symmetry.space_group_name_H-M   'P 1'
#
loop_
_entity.id
_entity.type
_entity.pdbx_description
1 polymer ?
#
loop_
_entity_poly.entity_id
_entity_poly.type
_entity_poly.pdbx_seq_one_letter_code
_entity_poly.pdbx_strand_id
1 'polypeptide(L)'
;MTRDDRYKLFGVYVSEPVFDALEAYLYESAGVVDYEDYFDPSDAGVPVGDPGADATDRLVSDVVAEFAALYDAADFAAARAVDADAFILAQLAAEPRTVTRARERFQAAATIQETDSRTVHTAILAAALEDDPDRELEE
;
A
#
# COMPACT_ATOMS: atom_id res chain seq x y z
N MET A 1 -0.43 -29.11 -9.24
CA MET A 1 -1.06 -28.07 -8.41
C MET A 1 -0.91 -26.78 -9.19
N THR A 2 -1.97 -26.32 -9.83
CA THR A 2 -1.99 -24.95 -10.38
C THR A 2 -1.97 -24.04 -9.16
N ARG A 3 -0.81 -23.44 -8.90
CA ARG A 3 -0.75 -22.25 -8.05
C ARG A 3 -1.75 -21.30 -8.70
N ASP A 4 -2.62 -20.70 -7.91
CA ASP A 4 -3.41 -19.59 -8.45
C ASP A 4 -2.36 -18.50 -8.71
N ASP A 5 -1.79 -18.48 -9.93
CA ASP A 5 -0.70 -17.59 -10.36
C ASP A 5 -1.27 -16.19 -10.62
N ARG A 6 -2.03 -15.70 -9.64
CA ARG A 6 -2.70 -14.41 -9.66
C ARG A 6 -2.53 -13.70 -8.33
N TYR A 7 -2.26 -12.41 -8.45
CA TYR A 7 -2.33 -11.49 -7.36
C TYR A 7 -3.78 -11.17 -7.01
N LYS A 8 -4.01 -10.99 -5.72
CA LYS A 8 -5.30 -10.57 -5.19
C LYS A 8 -5.29 -9.06 -5.00
N LEU A 9 -6.27 -8.39 -5.59
CA LEU A 9 -6.50 -6.97 -5.35
C LEU A 9 -7.10 -6.74 -3.97
N PHE A 10 -6.62 -5.71 -3.29
CA PHE A 10 -7.24 -5.17 -2.10
C PHE A 10 -7.09 -3.66 -2.05
N GLY A 11 -8.17 -2.99 -1.61
CA GLY A 11 -8.19 -1.55 -1.45
C GLY A 11 -7.68 -1.11 -0.09
N VAL A 12 -6.87 -0.06 -0.09
CA VAL A 12 -6.46 0.71 1.08
C VAL A 12 -6.88 2.16 0.89
N TYR A 13 -7.24 2.82 2.00
CA TYR A 13 -7.61 4.23 1.98
C TYR A 13 -6.43 5.06 2.41
N VAL A 14 -5.96 5.93 1.54
CA VAL A 14 -4.77 6.77 1.76
C VAL A 14 -5.12 8.24 1.55
N SER A 15 -4.36 9.15 2.14
CA SER A 15 -4.46 10.57 1.81
C SER A 15 -3.92 10.83 0.40
N GLU A 16 -4.31 11.95 -0.21
CA GLU A 16 -3.82 12.38 -1.53
C GLU A 16 -2.28 12.36 -1.65
N PRO A 17 -1.48 12.90 -0.71
CA PRO A 17 -0.02 12.85 -0.82
C PRO A 17 0.56 11.44 -0.85
N VAL A 18 -0.07 10.50 -0.13
CA VAL A 18 0.36 9.09 -0.11
C VAL A 18 -0.06 8.39 -1.40
N PHE A 19 -1.22 8.76 -1.97
CA PHE A 19 -1.63 8.29 -3.28
C PHE A 19 -0.67 8.75 -4.38
N ASP A 20 -0.31 10.03 -4.39
CA ASP A 20 0.68 10.58 -5.34
C ASP A 20 2.04 9.87 -5.20
N ALA A 21 2.47 9.57 -3.97
CA ALA A 21 3.70 8.82 -3.71
C ALA A 21 3.62 7.37 -4.23
N LEU A 22 2.46 6.71 -4.11
CA LEU A 22 2.23 5.39 -4.70
C LEU A 22 2.27 5.43 -6.23
N GLU A 23 1.65 6.45 -6.84
CA GLU A 23 1.69 6.63 -8.28
C GLU A 23 3.11 6.84 -8.79
N ALA A 24 3.89 7.72 -8.13
CA ALA A 24 5.30 7.92 -8.43
C ALA A 24 6.10 6.61 -8.31
N TYR A 25 5.94 5.90 -7.19
CA TYR A 25 6.60 4.60 -6.98
C TYR A 25 6.31 3.60 -8.10
N LEU A 26 5.05 3.50 -8.55
CA LEU A 26 4.65 2.58 -9.62
C LEU A 26 5.11 3.03 -11.00
N TYR A 27 5.14 4.33 -11.25
CA TYR A 27 5.74 4.88 -12.46
C TYR A 27 7.23 4.54 -12.53
N GLU A 28 7.97 4.77 -11.45
CA GLU A 28 9.41 4.53 -11.39
C GLU A 28 9.76 3.03 -11.43
N SER A 29 9.04 2.21 -10.66
CA SER A 29 9.31 0.78 -10.53
C SER A 29 8.82 -0.04 -11.72
N ALA A 30 7.69 0.35 -12.33
CA ALA A 30 6.95 -0.48 -13.28
C ALA A 30 6.49 0.27 -14.54
N GLY A 31 6.70 1.58 -14.63
CA GLY A 31 6.26 2.39 -15.77
C GLY A 31 4.75 2.59 -15.85
N VAL A 32 4.03 2.44 -14.73
CA VAL A 32 2.58 2.66 -14.67
C VAL A 32 2.31 4.16 -14.73
N VAL A 33 1.57 4.60 -15.77
CA VAL A 33 1.31 6.04 -16.02
C VAL A 33 -0.03 6.50 -15.47
N ASP A 34 -0.99 5.58 -15.34
CA ASP A 34 -2.36 5.89 -14.91
C ASP A 34 -2.73 4.91 -13.81
N TYR A 35 -2.32 5.21 -12.58
CA TYR A 35 -2.50 4.29 -11.45
C TYR A 35 -3.97 4.14 -11.06
N GLU A 36 -4.74 5.24 -11.13
CA GLU A 36 -6.17 5.26 -10.78
C GLU A 36 -6.99 4.24 -11.60
N ASP A 37 -6.72 4.11 -12.90
CA ASP A 37 -7.41 3.16 -13.78
C ASP A 37 -6.66 1.83 -13.95
N TYR A 38 -5.43 1.70 -13.44
CA TYR A 38 -4.57 0.52 -13.69
C TYR A 38 -5.15 -0.78 -13.16
N PHE A 39 -5.71 -0.76 -11.94
CA PHE A 39 -6.28 -1.95 -11.31
C PHE A 39 -7.79 -1.86 -11.25
N ASP A 40 -8.47 -2.58 -12.15
CA ASP A 40 -9.91 -2.71 -12.10
C ASP A 40 -10.35 -3.61 -10.92
N PRO A 41 -11.14 -3.10 -9.96
CA PRO A 41 -11.58 -3.88 -8.80
C PRO A 41 -12.65 -4.94 -9.15
N SER A 42 -13.21 -4.91 -10.37
CA SER A 42 -14.15 -5.93 -10.87
C SER A 42 -13.41 -7.15 -11.42
N ASP A 43 -12.13 -7.03 -11.74
CA ASP A 43 -11.28 -8.15 -12.14
C ASP A 43 -11.05 -9.11 -10.96
N ALA A 44 -11.08 -10.41 -11.27
CA ALA A 44 -10.95 -11.46 -10.25
C ALA A 44 -9.53 -11.60 -9.68
N GLY A 45 -8.57 -10.80 -10.16
CA GLY A 45 -7.15 -10.81 -9.79
C GLY A 45 -6.24 -10.59 -11.01
N VAL A 46 -5.03 -10.12 -10.76
CA VAL A 46 -4.05 -9.75 -11.79
C VAL A 46 -3.11 -10.91 -12.04
N PRO A 47 -2.80 -11.31 -13.30
CA PRO A 47 -1.83 -12.37 -13.57
C PRO A 47 -0.44 -12.03 -13.02
N VAL A 48 0.27 -13.04 -12.51
CA VAL A 48 1.69 -12.90 -12.14
C VAL A 48 2.54 -12.55 -13.36
N GLY A 49 3.54 -11.68 -13.16
CA GLY A 49 4.36 -11.12 -14.24
C GLY A 49 3.80 -9.83 -14.82
N ASP A 50 2.72 -9.28 -14.25
CA ASP A 50 2.31 -7.91 -14.46
C ASP A 50 3.25 -6.97 -13.68
N PRO A 51 3.96 -6.03 -14.34
CA PRO A 51 4.95 -5.19 -13.67
C PRO A 51 4.41 -4.37 -12.51
N GLY A 52 3.20 -3.80 -12.65
CA GLY A 52 2.57 -3.02 -11.58
C GLY A 52 2.13 -3.91 -10.41
N ALA A 53 1.64 -5.12 -10.71
CA ALA A 53 1.28 -6.08 -9.67
C ALA A 53 2.50 -6.64 -8.93
N ASP A 54 3.59 -6.93 -9.63
CA ASP A 54 4.85 -7.36 -9.03
C ASP A 54 5.44 -6.25 -8.12
N ALA A 55 5.36 -4.99 -8.55
CA ALA A 55 5.82 -3.83 -7.76
C ALA A 55 4.97 -3.63 -6.50
N THR A 56 3.64 -3.65 -6.63
CA THR A 56 2.75 -3.55 -5.45
C THR A 56 2.89 -4.75 -4.51
N ASP A 57 3.09 -5.97 -5.01
CA ASP A 57 3.30 -7.15 -4.17
C ASP A 57 4.59 -7.04 -3.37
N ARG A 58 5.66 -6.50 -3.97
CA ARG A 58 6.92 -6.22 -3.30
C ARG A 58 6.73 -5.20 -2.18
N LEU A 59 6.13 -4.04 -2.49
CA LEU A 59 5.83 -3.00 -1.50
C LEU A 59 5.03 -3.56 -0.31
N VAL A 60 3.94 -4.31 -0.58
CA VAL A 60 3.11 -4.86 0.49
C VAL A 60 3.86 -5.94 1.27
N SER A 61 4.70 -6.73 0.62
CA SER A 61 5.54 -7.73 1.29
C SER A 61 6.55 -7.09 2.23
N ASP A 62 7.17 -5.99 1.82
CA ASP A 62 8.12 -5.22 2.62
C ASP A 62 7.39 -4.56 3.81
N VAL A 63 6.22 -3.93 3.58
CA VAL A 63 5.35 -3.41 4.64
C VAL A 63 5.00 -4.49 5.68
N VAL A 64 4.71 -5.71 5.23
CA VAL A 64 4.39 -6.83 6.12
C VAL A 64 5.63 -7.32 6.88
N ALA A 65 6.79 -7.36 6.23
CA ALA A 65 8.05 -7.81 6.83
C ALA A 65 8.55 -6.82 7.88
N GLU A 66 8.49 -5.53 7.58
CA GLU A 66 9.07 -4.43 8.37
C GLU A 66 8.03 -3.67 9.19
N PHE A 67 6.81 -4.20 9.27
CA PHE A 67 5.66 -3.55 9.88
C PHE A 67 5.93 -2.94 11.26
N ALA A 68 6.74 -3.60 12.10
CA ALA A 68 7.06 -3.07 13.43
C ALA A 68 7.88 -1.78 13.36
N ALA A 69 8.89 -1.72 12.49
CA ALA A 69 9.70 -0.53 12.28
C ALA A 69 8.87 0.60 11.66
N LEU A 70 8.08 0.28 10.63
CA LEU A 70 7.16 1.23 10.00
C LEU A 70 6.12 1.77 10.98
N TYR A 71 5.59 0.91 11.86
CA TYR A 71 4.65 1.33 12.90
C TYR A 71 5.28 2.32 13.88
N ASP A 72 6.54 2.11 14.27
CA ASP A 72 7.25 3.05 15.15
C ASP A 72 7.61 4.36 14.44
N ALA A 73 7.88 4.33 13.14
CA ALA A 73 8.19 5.51 12.31
C ALA A 73 6.95 6.30 11.87
N ALA A 74 5.79 5.65 11.80
CA ALA A 74 4.57 6.23 11.25
C ALA A 74 4.03 7.42 12.06
N ASP A 75 3.81 8.55 11.36
CA ASP A 75 3.15 9.71 11.95
C ASP A 75 1.62 9.56 11.94
N PHE A 76 1.11 8.82 12.93
CA PHE A 76 -0.33 8.66 13.12
C PHE A 76 -1.05 9.97 13.43
N ALA A 77 -0.37 10.97 14.00
CA ALA A 77 -0.99 12.25 14.32
C ALA A 77 -1.28 13.06 13.05
N ALA A 78 -0.32 13.09 12.12
CA ALA A 78 -0.52 13.67 10.80
C ALA A 78 -1.63 12.96 10.03
N ALA A 79 -1.64 11.62 10.04
CA ALA A 79 -2.69 10.85 9.38
C ALA A 79 -4.10 11.07 9.96
N ARG A 80 -4.22 11.31 11.27
CA ARG A 80 -5.51 11.66 11.91
C ARG A 80 -6.02 13.05 11.57
N ALA A 81 -5.13 13.95 11.18
CA ALA A 81 -5.51 15.32 10.82
C ALA A 81 -6.11 15.42 9.41
N VAL A 82 -6.01 14.35 8.61
CA VAL A 82 -6.60 14.26 7.28
C VAL A 82 -8.13 14.27 7.38
N ASP A 83 -8.77 15.11 6.57
CA ASP A 83 -10.23 15.17 6.49
C ASP A 83 -10.84 13.83 6.08
N ALA A 84 -11.97 13.48 6.70
CA ALA A 84 -12.60 12.17 6.50
C ALA A 84 -13.05 11.90 5.04
N ASP A 85 -13.27 12.95 4.26
CA ASP A 85 -13.65 12.92 2.84
C ASP A 85 -12.45 13.06 1.89
N ALA A 86 -11.24 13.28 2.40
CA ALA A 86 -10.01 13.47 1.59
C ALA A 86 -9.22 12.17 1.37
N PHE A 87 -9.80 11.01 1.72
CA PHE A 87 -9.16 9.71 1.50
C PHE A 87 -9.51 9.15 0.12
N ILE A 88 -8.48 8.68 -0.57
CA ILE A 88 -8.56 8.04 -1.88
C ILE A 88 -8.44 6.52 -1.69
N LEU A 89 -9.23 5.75 -2.44
CA LEU A 89 -9.15 4.30 -2.44
C LEU A 89 -8.07 3.85 -3.45
N ALA A 90 -6.92 3.46 -2.93
CA ALA A 90 -5.81 2.90 -3.71
C ALA A 90 -5.95 1.37 -3.81
N GLN A 91 -5.85 0.81 -5.02
CA GLN A 91 -5.86 -0.63 -5.23
C GLN A 91 -4.42 -1.16 -5.26
N LEU A 92 -4.14 -2.19 -4.45
CA LEU A 92 -2.84 -2.86 -4.43
C LEU A 92 -3.02 -4.33 -4.77
N ALA A 93 -2.13 -4.86 -5.60
CA ALA A 93 -2.06 -6.28 -5.90
C ALA A 93 -0.98 -6.93 -5.03
N ALA A 94 -1.30 -8.06 -4.38
CA ALA A 94 -0.29 -8.84 -3.66
C ALA A 94 -0.70 -10.31 -3.58
N GLU A 95 0.25 -11.19 -3.23
CA GLU A 95 -0.02 -12.60 -3.05
C GLU A 95 -1.16 -12.76 -2.01
N PRO A 96 -2.13 -13.68 -2.21
CA PRO A 96 -3.28 -13.80 -1.31
C PRO A 96 -2.93 -13.94 0.17
N ARG A 97 -1.81 -14.60 0.48
CA ARG A 97 -1.29 -14.74 1.85
C ARG A 97 -0.71 -13.45 2.39
N THR A 98 -0.02 -12.68 1.55
CA THR A 98 0.52 -11.35 1.88
C THR A 98 -0.63 -10.38 2.18
N VAL A 99 -1.68 -10.39 1.35
CA VAL A 99 -2.91 -9.61 1.60
C VAL A 99 -3.53 -9.94 2.95
N THR A 100 -3.69 -11.22 3.29
CA THR A 100 -4.22 -11.63 4.59
C THR A 100 -3.35 -11.10 5.73
N ARG A 101 -2.03 -11.26 5.65
CA ARG A 101 -1.08 -10.80 6.66
C ARG A 101 -1.07 -9.29 6.84
N ALA A 102 -1.18 -8.53 5.74
CA ALA A 102 -1.27 -7.08 5.76
C ALA A 102 -2.55 -6.63 6.48
N ARG A 103 -3.71 -7.22 6.12
CA ARG A 103 -5.00 -6.93 6.76
C ARG A 103 -4.99 -7.21 8.26
N GLU A 104 -4.43 -8.35 8.67
CA GLU A 104 -4.31 -8.70 10.09
C GLU A 104 -3.46 -7.67 10.86
N ARG A 105 -2.34 -7.23 10.29
CA ARG A 105 -1.47 -6.21 10.88
C ARG A 105 -2.14 -4.84 10.96
N PHE A 106 -2.76 -4.38 9.87
CA PHE A 106 -3.49 -3.10 9.87
C PHE A 106 -4.64 -3.10 10.87
N GLN A 107 -5.39 -4.21 10.96
CA GLN A 107 -6.46 -4.35 11.94
C GLN A 107 -5.92 -4.33 13.39
N ALA A 108 -4.82 -5.01 13.65
CA ALA A 108 -4.16 -4.98 14.96
C ALA A 108 -3.69 -3.56 15.31
N ALA A 109 -3.02 -2.87 14.38
CA ALA A 109 -2.57 -1.49 14.57
C ALA A 109 -3.73 -0.52 14.81
N ALA A 110 -4.83 -0.64 14.05
CA ALA A 110 -6.03 0.17 14.26
C ALA A 110 -6.64 -0.03 15.64
N THR A 111 -6.63 -1.28 16.14
CA THR A 111 -7.10 -1.61 17.49
C THR A 111 -6.19 -1.00 18.56
N ILE A 112 -4.86 -1.11 18.41
CA ILE A 112 -3.89 -0.58 19.38
C ILE A 112 -3.91 0.95 19.41
N GLN A 113 -4.02 1.60 18.25
CA GLN A 113 -4.11 3.06 18.14
C GLN A 113 -5.51 3.60 18.46
N GLU A 114 -6.52 2.75 18.66
CA GLU A 114 -7.91 3.16 18.85
C GLU A 114 -8.39 4.13 17.74
N THR A 115 -8.02 3.83 16.49
CA THR A 115 -8.25 4.70 15.33
C THR A 115 -8.83 3.90 14.17
N ASP A 116 -9.42 4.59 13.19
CA ASP A 116 -9.92 3.96 11.97
C ASP A 116 -8.80 3.45 11.05
N SER A 117 -9.15 2.46 10.21
CA SER A 117 -8.18 1.83 9.30
C SER A 117 -7.58 2.80 8.27
N ARG A 118 -8.27 3.89 7.92
CA ARG A 118 -7.79 4.89 6.95
C ARG A 118 -6.57 5.63 7.48
N THR A 119 -6.64 6.03 8.74
CA THR A 119 -5.52 6.60 9.49
C THR A 119 -4.31 5.65 9.46
N VAL A 120 -4.53 4.36 9.78
CA VAL A 120 -3.44 3.37 9.82
C VAL A 120 -2.84 3.12 8.44
N HIS A 121 -3.67 2.89 7.42
CA HIS A 121 -3.20 2.68 6.06
C HIS A 121 -2.33 3.85 5.60
N THR A 122 -2.82 5.08 5.81
CA THR A 122 -2.10 6.31 5.44
C THR A 122 -0.76 6.42 6.18
N ALA A 123 -0.76 6.28 7.50
CA ALA A 123 0.45 6.48 8.30
C ALA A 123 1.53 5.43 7.99
N ILE A 124 1.14 4.16 7.84
CA ILE A 124 2.10 3.08 7.55
C ILE A 124 2.63 3.16 6.11
N LEU A 125 1.76 3.45 5.14
CA LEU A 125 2.20 3.57 3.74
C LEU A 125 3.02 4.84 3.51
N ALA A 126 2.70 5.95 4.18
CA ALA A 126 3.56 7.13 4.19
C ALA A 126 4.97 6.76 4.67
N ALA A 127 5.09 6.14 5.84
CA ALA A 127 6.38 5.71 6.38
C ALA A 127 7.13 4.77 5.43
N ALA A 128 6.43 3.83 4.78
CA ALA A 128 7.06 2.89 3.85
C ALA A 128 7.59 3.56 2.57
N LEU A 129 6.91 4.59 2.07
CA LEU A 129 7.28 5.32 0.86
C LEU A 129 8.28 6.46 1.13
N GLU A 130 8.40 6.89 2.38
CA GLU A 130 9.44 7.80 2.86
C GLU A 130 10.75 7.07 3.16
N ASP A 131 10.69 5.81 3.62
CA ASP A 131 11.86 4.95 3.88
C ASP A 131 12.43 4.30 2.61
N ASP A 132 11.84 4.57 1.43
CA ASP A 132 12.32 3.98 0.18
C ASP A 132 13.76 4.47 -0.13
N PRO A 133 14.78 3.60 -0.03
CA PRO A 133 16.18 3.98 -0.04
C PRO A 133 16.67 4.46 -1.41
N ASP A 134 15.88 4.28 -2.47
CA ASP A 134 16.19 4.81 -3.80
C ASP A 134 15.87 6.32 -3.92
N ARG A 135 15.16 6.91 -2.95
CA ARG A 135 14.83 8.35 -2.92
C ARG A 135 15.95 9.26 -2.37
N GLU A 136 17.02 8.70 -1.81
CA GLU A 136 18.16 9.46 -1.24
C GLU A 136 19.13 10.04 -2.30
N LEU A 137 18.84 9.92 -3.61
CA LEU A 137 19.76 10.35 -4.68
C LEU A 137 19.45 11.73 -5.31
N GLU A 138 18.46 12.48 -4.80
CA GLU A 138 18.14 13.83 -5.28
C GLU A 138 18.16 14.89 -4.17
N GLU A 139 19.33 15.15 -3.57
CA GLU A 139 19.63 16.43 -2.90
C GLU A 139 21.02 16.99 -3.26
#